data_AF-A0A3R9YXK5-F1
#
_entry.id   AF-A0A3R9YXK5-F1
#
_cell.length_a   1.000
_cell.length_b   1.000
_cell.length_c   1.000
_cell.angle_alpha   90.00
_cell.angle_beta   90.00
_cell.angle_gamma   90.00
#
_symmetry.space_group_name_H-M   'P 1'
#
loop_
_entity.id
_entity.type
_entity.pdbx_description
1 polymer ?
#
loop_
_entity_poly.entity_id
_entity_poly.type
_entity_poly.pdbx_seq_one_letter_code
_entity_poly.pdbx_strand_id
1 'polypeptide(L)'
;MQVKKKWLVALGCLFLFGFSSQQVQGVEANQATDNPQVSYRTHVENLGWQQYVNDGKTSGTTGQAKRLEGVQLRVDPGNYVGNITYRTHIQDYGWEKDFVSDGQVSGTTGQAKRLEAIQIKLTGQLAQHYDVYYRVHAENFGWLDWAKNGGSAGTAGFAYRLEGLQVQIIPKNKPAPGREGQGFIQYQQPNIRYQTHVETLGWQNWQQNGHYAGTTGKRLRLEAVKSSLSNLPANVTGGVSYRTHIQDYGWEKNWQADGSMSGTSGQGKRLEAIQLKLTGNALRHYDVYYRVHAQNFGWLGWAKNGESAGTAGFGYRLEAIQMKVVRKNSPAPGSTKGAFKQYVKPVNPNLTSQVHFINVGQGDATLIQTGRENILIDGGTRRSGNIILAYLRQIGVHSLQAVVATHPDADHIGGLTPVINQMPVGQVYAPRVSHTTNTYKQFLQAVKGKGLGIKEARNGVTIPSAAPGVSLKFVGPVRSYSQSQLNDWSGVLLYQTQQKKMLFTGDAEARAERDMLQAGVLSPVDVLKVSHHGSSGASTTAFLQTIRPKYAVISVGRNSYGHPTSQVLNRLSQVGASVYRTDQMGNIVVTVQANQLTIR
;
A
#
# COMPACT_ATOMS: atom_id res chain seq x y z
N MET A 1 25.71 91.16 54.15
CA MET A 1 24.67 90.66 53.24
C MET A 1 25.31 89.61 52.34
N GLN A 2 24.79 88.39 52.41
CA GLN A 2 25.57 87.15 52.40
C GLN A 2 25.80 86.57 51.01
N VAL A 3 27.08 86.49 50.64
CA VAL A 3 27.63 85.70 49.53
C VAL A 3 28.96 85.14 50.06
N LYS A 4 29.21 83.84 49.95
CA LYS A 4 30.54 83.20 49.83
C LYS A 4 30.37 81.67 49.73
N LYS A 5 30.90 80.95 48.73
CA LYS A 5 32.30 80.67 48.33
C LYS A 5 33.11 79.84 49.36
N LYS A 6 33.66 78.72 48.84
CA LYS A 6 34.97 78.08 49.15
C LYS A 6 35.11 77.25 50.45
N TRP A 7 36.01 76.27 50.66
CA TRP A 7 37.11 75.52 49.97
C TRP A 7 37.46 74.29 50.89
N LEU A 8 37.85 73.12 50.35
CA LEU A 8 39.21 72.49 50.30
C LEU A 8 39.88 72.14 51.64
N VAL A 9 40.64 71.03 51.74
CA VAL A 9 42.13 70.91 51.71
C VAL A 9 42.47 69.43 52.03
N ALA A 10 43.53 68.72 51.59
CA ALA A 10 44.69 68.81 50.66
C ALA A 10 45.35 67.40 50.66
N LEU A 11 46.36 66.98 49.88
CA LEU A 11 47.57 67.54 49.23
C LEU A 11 47.72 66.93 47.80
N GLY A 12 48.37 67.50 46.77
CA GLY A 12 49.68 68.22 46.67
C GLY A 12 50.80 67.18 46.39
N CYS A 13 51.59 67.15 45.29
CA CYS A 13 52.31 68.16 44.49
C CYS A 13 52.70 67.58 43.09
N LEU A 14 52.59 68.32 41.96
CA LEU A 14 53.63 69.08 41.18
C LEU A 14 54.85 68.23 40.70
N PHE A 15 55.41 68.28 39.47
CA PHE A 15 55.33 69.15 38.27
C PHE A 15 56.12 68.54 37.08
N LEU A 16 55.86 69.03 35.85
CA LEU A 16 56.76 69.35 34.71
C LEU A 16 56.71 68.56 33.37
N PHE A 17 56.92 69.36 32.32
CA PHE A 17 56.56 69.25 30.89
C PHE A 17 57.65 68.63 29.98
N GLY A 18 57.27 68.21 28.75
CA GLY A 18 58.15 68.22 27.57
C GLY A 18 57.74 67.27 26.42
N PHE A 19 57.60 67.78 25.19
CA PHE A 19 57.18 67.07 23.97
C PHE A 19 58.35 66.43 23.16
N SER A 20 58.02 65.37 22.40
CA SER A 20 58.57 64.91 21.09
C SER A 20 59.89 64.10 21.01
N SER A 21 59.80 62.84 20.55
CA SER A 21 60.25 62.38 19.20
C SER A 21 60.05 60.86 19.00
N GLN A 22 60.05 60.44 17.73
CA GLN A 22 59.61 59.16 17.15
C GLN A 22 60.48 57.91 17.41
N GLN A 23 59.80 56.74 17.28
CA GLN A 23 60.24 55.40 16.83
C GLN A 23 61.37 54.71 17.63
N VAL A 24 61.29 53.42 17.99
CA VAL A 24 61.33 52.26 17.07
C VAL A 24 60.57 51.06 17.66
N GLN A 25 59.94 50.30 16.77
CA GLN A 25 59.25 49.03 16.98
C GLN A 25 60.13 47.99 17.68
N GLY A 26 59.65 47.45 18.81
CA GLY A 26 59.96 46.10 19.25
C GLY A 26 58.82 45.18 18.83
N VAL A 27 59.10 44.25 17.92
CA VAL A 27 58.15 43.20 17.52
C VAL A 27 58.04 42.21 18.68
N GLU A 28 56.96 42.29 19.46
CA GLU A 28 56.54 41.15 20.29
C GLU A 28 55.89 40.11 19.38
N ALA A 29 56.50 38.94 19.31
CA ALA A 29 56.01 37.79 18.58
C ALA A 29 54.64 37.37 19.14
N ASN A 30 53.61 37.43 18.29
CA ASN A 30 52.33 36.78 18.51
C ASN A 30 52.54 35.26 18.54
N GLN A 31 52.71 34.67 19.72
CA GLN A 31 52.63 33.22 19.92
C GLN A 31 51.15 32.84 19.82
N ALA A 32 50.70 32.48 18.62
CA ALA A 32 49.44 31.79 18.43
C ALA A 32 49.52 30.46 19.21
N THR A 33 48.67 30.28 20.21
CA THR A 33 48.49 28.98 20.87
C THR A 33 47.76 28.06 19.90
N ASP A 34 48.50 27.32 19.07
CA ASP A 34 47.91 26.44 18.06
C ASP A 34 47.32 25.21 18.77
N ASN A 35 45.98 25.20 18.90
CA ASN A 35 45.27 24.08 19.50
C ASN A 35 45.31 22.90 18.51
N PRO A 36 45.51 21.66 18.99
CA PRO A 36 45.53 20.49 18.13
C PRO A 36 44.23 20.35 17.31
N GLN A 37 44.36 19.97 16.04
CA GLN A 37 43.24 19.81 15.10
C GLN A 37 43.34 18.47 14.37
N VAL A 38 42.22 17.74 14.27
CA VAL A 38 42.16 16.55 13.41
C VAL A 38 41.59 16.89 12.03
N SER A 39 42.23 16.38 10.98
CA SER A 39 41.68 16.33 9.62
C SER A 39 41.42 14.88 9.21
N TYR A 40 40.26 14.61 8.62
CA TYR A 40 39.88 13.26 8.20
C TYR A 40 39.05 13.24 6.92
N ARG A 41 39.10 12.11 6.23
CA ARG A 41 38.27 11.81 5.07
C ARG A 41 37.88 10.35 5.01
N THR A 42 36.85 10.05 4.23
CA THR A 42 36.33 8.70 4.01
C THR A 42 36.36 8.34 2.52
N HIS A 43 36.56 7.07 2.22
CA HIS A 43 36.37 6.49 0.90
C HIS A 43 34.94 5.95 0.80
N VAL A 44 34.16 6.47 -0.14
CA VAL A 44 32.74 6.15 -0.29
C VAL A 44 32.50 5.35 -1.56
N GLU A 45 31.64 4.33 -1.47
CA GLU A 45 31.23 3.52 -2.62
C GLU A 45 30.87 4.38 -3.85
N ASN A 46 31.50 4.05 -4.98
CA ASN A 46 31.32 4.68 -6.29
C ASN A 46 31.65 6.19 -6.34
N LEU A 47 32.14 6.79 -5.25
CA LEU A 47 32.55 8.19 -5.19
C LEU A 47 34.04 8.35 -4.85
N GLY A 48 34.67 7.30 -4.34
CA GLY A 48 36.08 7.31 -3.97
C GLY A 48 36.36 8.15 -2.72
N TRP A 49 37.61 8.59 -2.59
CA TRP A 49 38.05 9.45 -1.49
C TRP A 49 37.38 10.82 -1.55
N GLN A 50 36.70 11.18 -0.47
CA GLN A 50 36.12 12.51 -0.29
C GLN A 50 37.18 13.53 0.14
N GLN A 51 36.81 14.81 0.13
CA GLN A 51 37.66 15.88 0.64
C GLN A 51 37.91 15.73 2.14
N TYR A 52 39.08 16.21 2.60
CA TYR A 52 39.36 16.33 4.02
C TYR A 52 38.42 17.33 4.68
N VAL A 53 37.94 16.98 5.86
CA VAL A 53 37.22 17.86 6.76
C VAL A 53 37.92 17.92 8.11
N ASN A 54 37.68 18.98 8.87
CA ASN A 54 38.28 19.20 10.19
C ASN A 54 37.23 19.11 11.29
N ASP A 55 37.68 18.88 12.52
CA ASP A 55 36.94 18.89 13.80
C ASP A 55 35.41 19.06 13.70
N GLY A 56 34.70 17.97 13.97
CA GLY A 56 33.25 17.94 14.09
C GLY A 56 32.48 18.01 12.77
N LYS A 57 33.12 18.31 11.63
CA LYS A 57 32.45 18.28 10.32
C LYS A 57 32.17 16.86 9.84
N THR A 58 31.10 16.64 9.09
CA THR A 58 30.78 15.30 8.60
C THR A 58 31.66 14.92 7.41
N SER A 59 32.28 13.74 7.45
CA SER A 59 32.88 13.09 6.27
C SER A 59 32.07 11.85 5.89
N GLY A 60 31.61 11.76 4.64
CA GLY A 60 30.74 10.69 4.14
C GLY A 60 29.45 11.21 3.51
N THR A 61 28.47 10.33 3.34
CA THR A 61 27.22 10.56 2.59
C THR A 61 26.01 10.06 3.37
N THR A 62 25.83 10.58 4.59
CA THR A 62 24.74 10.20 5.50
C THR A 62 23.38 10.22 4.80
N GLY A 63 22.62 9.14 4.87
CA GLY A 63 21.27 9.06 4.29
C GLY A 63 21.21 8.84 2.77
N GLN A 64 22.36 8.76 2.08
CA GLN A 64 22.41 8.48 0.64
C GLN A 64 22.55 6.99 0.30
N ALA A 65 22.47 6.11 1.30
CA ALA A 65 22.59 4.66 1.16
C ALA A 65 23.90 4.17 0.53
N LYS A 66 24.99 4.94 0.64
CA LYS A 66 26.34 4.56 0.17
C LYS A 66 27.22 4.19 1.35
N ARG A 67 27.95 3.07 1.22
CA ARG A 67 28.86 2.60 2.29
C ARG A 67 30.16 3.37 2.31
N LEU A 68 30.69 3.59 3.51
CA LEU A 68 32.11 3.84 3.71
C LEU A 68 32.89 2.53 3.51
N GLU A 69 34.04 2.61 2.83
CA GLU A 69 34.93 1.47 2.58
C GLU A 69 36.30 1.64 3.25
N GLY A 70 36.74 2.89 3.45
CA GLY A 70 38.00 3.21 4.14
C GLY A 70 37.99 4.59 4.79
N VAL A 71 38.90 4.81 5.73
CA VAL A 71 39.10 6.09 6.44
C VAL A 71 40.58 6.46 6.47
N GLN A 72 40.85 7.77 6.49
CA GLN A 72 42.19 8.32 6.65
C GLN A 72 42.10 9.56 7.53
N LEU A 73 42.87 9.57 8.62
CA LEU A 73 42.90 10.64 9.62
C LEU A 73 44.34 11.08 9.82
N ARG A 74 44.52 12.36 10.09
CA ARG A 74 45.80 12.98 10.48
C ARG A 74 45.53 14.04 11.53
N VAL A 75 46.48 14.27 12.41
CA VAL A 75 46.39 15.31 13.43
C VAL A 75 47.50 16.33 13.24
N ASP A 76 47.14 17.60 13.32
CA ASP A 76 48.08 18.65 13.67
C ASP A 76 48.15 18.71 15.19
N PRO A 77 49.28 18.34 15.82
CA PRO A 77 49.36 18.24 17.27
C PRO A 77 49.59 19.61 17.94
N GLY A 78 49.74 20.69 17.16
CA GLY A 78 50.06 22.02 17.68
C GLY A 78 51.35 22.00 18.50
N ASN A 79 51.29 22.50 19.73
CA ASN A 79 52.45 22.55 20.64
C ASN A 79 52.79 21.23 21.35
N TYR A 80 52.11 20.12 21.03
CA TYR A 80 52.31 18.83 21.68
C TYR A 80 52.99 17.82 20.75
N VAL A 81 53.56 16.76 21.33
CA VAL A 81 54.04 15.59 20.56
C VAL A 81 53.02 14.46 20.67
N GLY A 82 52.67 13.84 19.54
CA GLY A 82 51.75 12.70 19.49
C GLY A 82 51.09 12.53 18.13
N ASN A 83 50.45 11.38 17.92
CA ASN A 83 49.76 11.00 16.69
C ASN A 83 48.28 10.67 16.98
N ILE A 84 47.51 10.49 15.91
CA ILE A 84 46.21 9.82 15.93
C ILE A 84 46.35 8.40 15.37
N THR A 85 45.81 7.41 16.08
CA THR A 85 45.81 6.02 15.65
C THR A 85 44.39 5.48 15.60
N TYR A 86 44.10 4.66 14.59
CA TYR A 86 42.75 4.18 14.33
C TYR A 86 42.73 2.82 13.64
N ARG A 87 41.60 2.13 13.75
CA ARG A 87 41.30 0.91 13.00
C ARG A 87 39.80 0.76 12.79
N THR A 88 39.42 -0.07 11.83
CA THR A 88 38.02 -0.28 11.48
C THR A 88 37.60 -1.74 11.61
N HIS A 89 36.29 -1.96 11.78
CA HIS A 89 35.64 -3.25 11.64
C HIS A 89 35.08 -3.36 10.22
N ILE A 90 35.56 -4.32 9.45
CA ILE A 90 35.28 -4.47 8.02
C ILE A 90 34.38 -5.68 7.82
N GLN A 91 33.43 -5.58 6.90
CA GLN A 91 32.62 -6.73 6.46
C GLN A 91 33.49 -7.96 6.17
N ASP A 92 33.07 -9.12 6.69
CA ASP A 92 33.68 -10.44 6.54
C ASP A 92 35.06 -10.62 7.21
N TYR A 93 35.77 -9.53 7.54
CA TYR A 93 37.10 -9.59 8.18
C TYR A 93 37.07 -9.29 9.69
N GLY A 94 36.05 -8.55 10.15
CA GLY A 94 35.98 -8.11 11.54
C GLY A 94 36.90 -6.92 11.81
N TRP A 95 37.35 -6.78 13.07
CA TRP A 95 38.31 -5.74 13.44
C TRP A 95 39.67 -6.00 12.81
N GLU A 96 40.27 -4.98 12.20
CA GLU A 96 41.68 -5.02 11.83
C GLU A 96 42.55 -5.30 13.07
N LYS A 97 43.58 -6.13 12.89
CA LYS A 97 44.45 -6.58 13.97
C LYS A 97 45.18 -5.38 14.60
N ASP A 98 45.79 -4.56 13.75
CA ASP A 98 46.66 -3.45 14.16
C ASP A 98 45.96 -2.11 13.95
N PHE A 99 46.36 -1.11 14.75
CA PHE A 99 45.97 0.28 14.51
C PHE A 99 46.95 0.91 13.52
N VAL A 100 46.42 1.63 12.54
CA VAL A 100 47.22 2.46 11.63
C VAL A 100 47.39 3.86 12.25
N SER A 101 48.42 4.59 11.80
CA SER A 101 48.74 5.94 12.30
C SER A 101 48.51 7.02 11.24
N ASP A 102 48.71 8.29 11.60
CA ASP A 102 48.59 9.49 10.76
C ASP A 102 48.78 9.27 9.26
N GLY A 103 47.71 9.54 8.51
CA GLY A 103 47.71 9.49 7.06
C GLY A 103 47.71 8.08 6.46
N GLN A 104 47.68 7.00 7.25
CA GLN A 104 47.54 5.65 6.71
C GLN A 104 46.06 5.29 6.45
N VAL A 105 45.79 4.36 5.55
CA VAL A 105 44.40 3.92 5.29
C VAL A 105 44.04 2.80 6.26
N SER A 106 42.85 2.89 6.86
CA SER A 106 42.20 1.80 7.57
C SER A 106 40.89 1.46 6.85
N GLY A 107 40.64 0.16 6.63
CA GLY A 107 39.57 -0.31 5.75
C GLY A 107 40.06 -0.85 4.41
N THR A 108 39.15 -0.99 3.44
CA THR A 108 39.45 -1.51 2.10
C THR A 108 39.10 -0.47 1.03
N THR A 109 39.95 -0.30 0.03
CA THR A 109 39.62 0.49 -1.17
C THR A 109 39.49 -0.47 -2.36
N GLY A 110 38.40 -0.35 -3.13
CA GLY A 110 38.19 -1.16 -4.33
C GLY A 110 37.76 -2.63 -4.12
N GLN A 111 37.59 -3.10 -2.88
CA GLN A 111 37.17 -4.48 -2.58
C GLN A 111 35.66 -4.63 -2.32
N ALA A 112 34.90 -3.53 -2.45
CA ALA A 112 33.46 -3.48 -2.21
C ALA A 112 33.03 -3.98 -0.81
N LYS A 113 33.90 -3.85 0.21
CA LYS A 113 33.58 -4.17 1.60
C LYS A 113 33.20 -2.91 2.36
N ARG A 114 32.08 -2.96 3.08
CA ARG A 114 31.65 -1.87 3.96
C ARG A 114 32.44 -1.87 5.27
N LEU A 115 32.64 -0.68 5.83
CA LEU A 115 32.96 -0.50 7.24
C LEU A 115 31.69 -0.62 8.08
N GLU A 116 31.83 -1.21 9.27
CA GLU A 116 30.73 -1.40 10.23
C GLU A 116 30.98 -0.68 11.57
N ALA A 117 32.25 -0.50 11.96
CA ALA A 117 32.65 0.24 13.16
C ALA A 117 34.08 0.80 13.06
N ILE A 118 34.45 1.70 13.98
CA ILE A 118 35.77 2.35 14.07
C ILE A 118 36.20 2.54 15.53
N GLN A 119 37.51 2.52 15.78
CA GLN A 119 38.16 2.93 17.03
C GLN A 119 39.25 3.95 16.71
N ILE A 120 39.35 5.01 17.51
CA ILE A 120 40.28 6.13 17.31
C ILE A 120 40.86 6.55 18.66
N LYS A 121 42.18 6.70 18.76
CA LYS A 121 42.84 7.19 19.98
C LYS A 121 44.05 8.07 19.64
N LEU A 122 44.32 9.03 20.51
CA LEU A 122 45.53 9.86 20.45
C LEU A 122 46.70 9.13 21.13
N THR A 123 47.93 9.54 20.83
CA THR A 123 49.15 9.03 21.47
C THR A 123 50.02 10.18 22.00
N GLY A 124 51.09 9.85 22.73
CA GLY A 124 52.07 10.85 23.21
C GLY A 124 51.52 11.84 24.24
N GLN A 125 52.12 13.03 24.29
CA GLN A 125 51.67 14.15 25.12
C GLN A 125 50.26 14.60 24.72
N LEU A 126 49.93 14.49 23.43
CA LEU A 126 48.61 14.86 22.94
C LEU A 126 47.48 14.10 23.67
N ALA A 127 47.62 12.80 23.89
CA ALA A 127 46.67 11.98 24.66
C ALA A 127 46.62 12.31 26.18
N GLN A 128 47.66 12.95 26.71
CA GLN A 128 47.71 13.38 28.11
C GLN A 128 46.88 14.65 28.32
N HIS A 129 46.85 15.55 27.33
CA HIS A 129 46.20 16.85 27.41
C HIS A 129 44.85 16.94 26.70
N TYR A 130 44.55 16.02 25.78
CA TYR A 130 43.33 16.04 24.97
C TYR A 130 42.67 14.67 24.90
N ASP A 131 41.36 14.72 24.66
CA ASP A 131 40.51 13.59 24.35
C ASP A 131 40.10 13.66 22.86
N VAL A 132 40.05 12.51 22.19
CA VAL A 132 39.44 12.41 20.86
C VAL A 132 38.05 11.81 21.01
N TYR A 133 37.06 12.57 20.55
CA TYR A 133 35.67 12.17 20.46
C TYR A 133 35.31 11.86 19.02
N TYR A 134 34.56 10.79 18.80
CA TYR A 134 34.09 10.43 17.47
C TYR A 134 32.76 9.70 17.51
N ARG A 135 32.00 9.84 16.43
CA ARG A 135 30.78 9.08 16.21
C ARG A 135 30.61 8.78 14.74
N VAL A 136 29.73 7.84 14.45
CA VAL A 136 29.44 7.38 13.10
C VAL A 136 27.95 7.38 12.83
N HIS A 137 27.59 7.60 11.58
CA HIS A 137 26.24 7.37 11.08
C HIS A 137 26.17 5.94 10.55
N ALA A 138 25.45 5.06 11.26
CA ALA A 138 25.27 3.66 10.87
C ALA A 138 23.90 3.45 10.20
N GLU A 139 23.85 2.61 9.17
CA GLU A 139 22.61 2.22 8.52
C GLU A 139 21.56 1.74 9.56
N ASN A 140 20.31 2.17 9.39
CA ASN A 140 19.16 1.90 10.27
C ASN A 140 19.22 2.44 11.71
N PHE A 141 20.38 2.88 12.22
CA PHE A 141 20.52 3.53 13.52
C PHE A 141 20.68 5.07 13.44
N GLY A 142 21.20 5.58 12.33
CA GLY A 142 21.55 6.99 12.21
C GLY A 142 22.84 7.32 12.94
N TRP A 143 23.00 8.57 13.39
CA TRP A 143 24.13 8.97 14.23
C TRP A 143 24.04 8.31 15.60
N LEU A 144 25.05 7.49 15.93
CA LEU A 144 25.24 6.94 17.25
C LEU A 144 25.87 7.99 18.19
N ASP A 145 25.84 7.71 19.49
CA ASP A 145 26.45 8.56 20.50
C ASP A 145 27.98 8.65 20.33
N TRP A 146 28.58 9.64 20.95
CA TRP A 146 30.03 9.85 20.89
C TRP A 146 30.77 8.77 21.67
N ALA A 147 31.73 8.13 20.99
CA ALA A 147 32.79 7.33 21.59
C ALA A 147 34.02 8.21 21.87
N LYS A 148 34.90 7.72 22.73
CA LYS A 148 36.06 8.47 23.24
C LYS A 148 37.27 7.56 23.35
N ASN A 149 38.46 8.07 23.00
CA ASN A 149 39.78 7.50 23.31
C ASN A 149 39.89 5.97 23.17
N GLY A 150 39.61 5.44 21.98
CA GLY A 150 39.73 4.01 21.67
C GLY A 150 38.45 3.20 21.89
N GLY A 151 37.39 3.78 22.46
CA GLY A 151 36.06 3.16 22.55
C GLY A 151 35.47 2.84 21.17
N SER A 152 34.68 1.80 21.02
CA SER A 152 34.11 1.49 19.70
C SER A 152 33.03 2.52 19.31
N ALA A 153 32.96 2.86 18.02
CA ALA A 153 31.84 3.57 17.41
C ALA A 153 31.31 2.80 16.20
N GLY A 154 29.99 2.56 16.12
CA GLY A 154 29.36 1.83 15.01
C GLY A 154 28.55 0.61 15.45
N THR A 155 28.51 -0.41 14.60
CA THR A 155 27.79 -1.65 14.90
C THR A 155 28.65 -2.86 14.62
N ALA A 156 28.37 -3.97 15.32
CA ALA A 156 28.98 -5.26 15.00
C ALA A 156 27.91 -6.35 14.90
N GLY A 157 28.01 -7.17 13.86
CA GLY A 157 27.12 -8.29 13.64
C GLY A 157 25.74 -7.92 13.09
N PHE A 158 25.43 -6.65 12.80
CA PHE A 158 24.18 -6.31 12.08
C PHE A 158 24.31 -6.38 10.56
N ALA A 159 25.54 -6.42 10.04
CA ALA A 159 25.85 -6.23 8.63
C ALA A 159 25.47 -4.82 8.10
N TYR A 160 25.44 -3.82 8.98
CA TYR A 160 25.13 -2.43 8.63
C TYR A 160 26.37 -1.65 8.24
N ARG A 161 26.26 -0.91 7.14
CA ARG A 161 27.33 -0.01 6.68
C ARG A 161 27.38 1.25 7.53
N LEU A 162 28.58 1.79 7.69
CA LEU A 162 28.75 3.20 8.03
C LEU A 162 28.50 4.07 6.79
N GLU A 163 27.93 5.24 6.99
CA GLU A 163 27.65 6.24 5.94
C GLU A 163 28.30 7.60 6.23
N GLY A 164 28.75 7.84 7.47
CA GLY A 164 29.39 9.08 7.86
C GLY A 164 30.22 8.96 9.14
N LEU A 165 31.20 9.85 9.28
CA LEU A 165 32.12 9.95 10.41
C LEU A 165 32.23 11.41 10.87
N GLN A 166 32.24 11.62 12.18
CA GLN A 166 32.63 12.88 12.83
C GLN A 166 33.71 12.56 13.87
N VAL A 167 34.75 13.39 13.90
CA VAL A 167 35.87 13.29 14.85
C VAL A 167 36.19 14.70 15.34
N GLN A 168 36.43 14.85 16.64
CA GLN A 168 36.76 16.13 17.25
C GLN A 168 37.76 15.92 18.37
N ILE A 169 38.79 16.76 18.41
CA ILE A 169 39.73 16.82 19.54
C ILE A 169 39.25 17.87 20.53
N ILE A 170 39.22 17.52 21.82
CA ILE A 170 38.73 18.38 22.90
C ILE A 170 39.73 18.33 24.07
N PRO A 171 40.04 19.48 24.72
CA PRO A 171 40.90 19.48 25.90
C PRO A 171 40.36 18.54 26.98
N LYS A 172 41.26 17.84 27.68
CA LYS A 172 40.87 16.90 28.72
C LYS A 172 40.04 17.59 29.82
N ASN A 173 39.12 16.84 30.41
CA ASN A 173 38.18 17.31 31.43
C ASN A 173 37.14 18.34 30.93
N LYS A 174 37.01 18.56 29.62
CA LYS A 174 35.90 19.30 29.02
C LYS A 174 34.77 18.33 28.62
N PRO A 175 33.51 18.80 28.56
CA PRO A 175 32.37 17.95 28.20
C PRO A 175 32.48 17.43 26.76
N ALA A 176 31.92 16.25 26.51
CA ALA A 176 31.78 15.69 25.17
C ALA A 176 30.93 16.59 24.25
N PRO A 177 31.08 16.50 22.91
CA PRO A 177 30.29 17.30 21.98
C PRO A 177 28.79 16.94 21.99
N GLY A 178 28.40 15.83 22.61
CA GLY A 178 27.01 15.37 22.69
C GLY A 178 26.87 14.19 23.65
N ARG A 179 25.76 13.44 23.52
CA ARG A 179 25.51 12.26 24.34
C ARG A 179 26.60 11.21 24.16
N GLU A 180 26.91 10.54 25.27
CA GLU A 180 27.88 9.44 25.37
C GLU A 180 27.15 8.18 25.87
N GLY A 181 27.74 7.01 25.63
CA GLY A 181 27.31 5.74 26.23
C GLY A 181 26.71 4.72 25.26
N GLN A 182 26.27 5.14 24.07
CA GLN A 182 25.68 4.24 23.07
C GLN A 182 26.32 4.38 21.68
N GLY A 183 27.63 4.68 21.66
CA GLY A 183 28.40 4.84 20.42
C GLY A 183 28.59 3.54 19.66
N PHE A 184 28.45 2.38 20.32
CA PHE A 184 28.60 1.06 19.70
C PHE A 184 27.48 0.11 20.08
N ILE A 185 26.89 -0.54 19.07
CA ILE A 185 25.80 -1.49 19.26
C ILE A 185 26.17 -2.85 18.67
N GLN A 186 26.22 -3.85 19.54
CA GLN A 186 26.49 -5.24 19.14
C GLN A 186 25.17 -6.00 18.92
N TYR A 187 25.12 -6.77 17.85
CA TYR A 187 23.99 -7.65 17.54
C TYR A 187 23.75 -8.63 18.69
N GLN A 188 22.49 -8.73 19.11
CA GLN A 188 22.00 -9.79 19.98
C GLN A 188 20.88 -10.53 19.26
N GLN A 189 20.85 -11.84 19.43
CA GLN A 189 19.77 -12.68 18.92
C GLN A 189 18.55 -12.52 19.83
N PRO A 190 17.42 -11.95 19.35
CA PRO A 190 16.23 -11.80 20.17
C PRO A 190 15.66 -13.18 20.54
N ASN A 191 15.14 -13.28 21.75
CA ASN A 191 14.46 -14.47 22.23
C ASN A 191 12.95 -14.29 22.04
N ILE A 192 12.39 -14.91 21.02
CA ILE A 192 10.93 -15.01 20.86
C ILE A 192 10.45 -16.28 21.58
N ARG A 193 9.59 -16.09 22.58
CA ARG A 193 8.95 -17.19 23.31
C ARG A 193 7.44 -17.16 23.11
N TYR A 194 6.81 -18.32 23.04
CA TYR A 194 5.37 -18.44 22.86
C TYR A 194 4.83 -19.74 23.43
N GLN A 195 3.57 -19.73 23.81
CA GLN A 195 2.83 -20.90 24.27
C GLN A 195 1.42 -20.88 23.69
N THR A 196 0.77 -22.04 23.68
CA THR A 196 -0.57 -22.22 23.13
C THR A 196 -1.48 -22.88 24.14
N HIS A 197 -2.75 -22.47 24.17
CA HIS A 197 -3.83 -23.20 24.84
C HIS A 197 -4.35 -24.25 23.87
N VAL A 198 -4.22 -25.52 24.26
CA VAL A 198 -4.63 -26.68 23.44
C VAL A 198 -5.92 -27.26 24.04
N GLU A 199 -6.87 -27.62 23.18
CA GLU A 199 -8.09 -28.31 23.59
C GLU A 199 -7.78 -29.47 24.56
N THR A 200 -8.55 -29.57 25.65
CA THR A 200 -8.42 -30.54 26.76
C THR A 200 -7.10 -30.54 27.55
N LEU A 201 -6.02 -29.98 27.01
CA LEU A 201 -4.71 -29.95 27.68
C LEU A 201 -4.40 -28.60 28.35
N GLY A 202 -5.13 -27.55 28.00
CA GLY A 202 -4.92 -26.22 28.56
C GLY A 202 -3.67 -25.53 28.02
N TRP A 203 -3.14 -24.55 28.79
CA TRP A 203 -1.89 -23.88 28.46
C TRP A 203 -0.70 -24.83 28.55
N GLN A 204 0.03 -24.94 27.44
CA GLN A 204 1.25 -25.74 27.37
C GLN A 204 2.47 -24.91 27.77
N ASN A 205 3.60 -25.58 28.03
CA ASN A 205 4.86 -24.92 28.36
C ASN A 205 5.32 -23.94 27.26
N TRP A 206 5.95 -22.84 27.68
CA TRP A 206 6.61 -21.90 26.78
C TRP A 206 7.67 -22.60 25.93
N GLN A 207 7.58 -22.36 24.62
CA GLN A 207 8.56 -22.73 23.61
C GLN A 207 9.23 -21.47 23.10
N GLN A 208 10.38 -21.61 22.44
CA GLN A 208 11.13 -20.46 21.95
C GLN A 208 11.87 -20.75 20.65
N ASN A 209 12.21 -19.70 19.91
CA ASN A 209 13.20 -19.68 18.81
C ASN A 209 13.15 -20.89 17.87
N GLY A 210 11.99 -21.16 17.28
CA GLY A 210 11.83 -22.22 16.29
C GLY A 210 11.47 -23.58 16.88
N HIS A 211 11.26 -23.75 18.19
CA HIS A 211 10.58 -24.94 18.71
C HIS A 211 9.05 -24.77 18.57
N TYR A 212 8.31 -25.77 18.09
CA TYR A 212 6.86 -25.57 17.93
C TYR A 212 6.12 -25.68 19.26
N ALA A 213 5.08 -24.86 19.45
CA ALA A 213 4.13 -24.97 20.56
C ALA A 213 2.80 -25.54 20.05
N GLY A 214 2.22 -26.47 20.78
CA GLY A 214 1.00 -27.20 20.41
C GLY A 214 1.24 -28.69 20.22
N THR A 215 0.42 -29.34 19.40
CA THR A 215 0.55 -30.77 19.10
C THR A 215 0.49 -31.02 17.60
N THR A 216 1.14 -32.07 17.12
CA THR A 216 1.00 -32.54 15.74
C THR A 216 0.54 -34.00 15.78
N GLY A 217 -0.33 -34.40 14.85
CA GLY A 217 -0.84 -35.78 14.76
C GLY A 217 -1.86 -36.21 15.82
N LYS A 218 -2.01 -35.46 16.93
CA LYS A 218 -2.98 -35.75 18.01
C LYS A 218 -4.40 -35.26 17.73
N ARG A 219 -4.60 -34.51 16.64
CA ARG A 219 -5.90 -33.96 16.21
C ARG A 219 -6.56 -32.98 17.20
N LEU A 220 -5.79 -32.38 18.10
CA LEU A 220 -6.27 -31.37 19.06
C LEU A 220 -6.15 -29.96 18.46
N ARG A 221 -7.16 -29.11 18.69
CA ARG A 221 -7.13 -27.71 18.24
C ARG A 221 -6.33 -26.82 19.19
N LEU A 222 -5.71 -25.78 18.62
CA LEU A 222 -5.34 -24.60 19.37
C LEU A 222 -6.56 -23.71 19.59
N GLU A 223 -6.66 -23.11 20.76
CA GLU A 223 -7.73 -22.17 21.13
C GLU A 223 -7.20 -20.76 21.39
N ALA A 224 -5.97 -20.64 21.92
CA ALA A 224 -5.30 -19.36 22.16
C ALA A 224 -3.78 -19.44 22.05
N VAL A 225 -3.14 -18.28 21.92
CA VAL A 225 -1.68 -18.10 21.88
C VAL A 225 -1.25 -16.92 22.76
N LYS A 226 -0.08 -17.03 23.39
CA LYS A 226 0.68 -15.92 24.00
C LYS A 226 2.08 -15.94 23.41
N SER A 227 2.63 -14.77 23.09
CA SER A 227 3.99 -14.61 22.56
C SER A 227 4.64 -13.36 23.16
N SER A 228 5.91 -13.44 23.50
CA SER A 228 6.70 -12.30 23.97
C SER A 228 8.11 -12.29 23.37
N LEU A 229 8.72 -11.11 23.32
CA LEU A 229 10.07 -10.89 22.82
C LEU A 229 10.98 -10.31 23.90
N SER A 230 12.18 -10.85 24.04
CA SER A 230 13.21 -10.32 24.93
C SER A 230 14.61 -10.42 24.32
N ASN A 231 15.64 -10.05 25.09
CA ASN A 231 17.05 -10.09 24.68
C ASN A 231 17.35 -9.18 23.46
N LEU A 232 16.81 -7.96 23.49
CA LEU A 232 17.11 -6.93 22.51
C LEU A 232 18.36 -6.13 22.93
N PRO A 233 19.21 -5.72 21.98
CA PRO A 233 20.34 -4.85 22.26
C PRO A 233 19.92 -3.52 22.90
N ALA A 234 20.87 -2.84 23.55
CA ALA A 234 20.69 -1.46 23.97
C ALA A 234 20.21 -0.60 22.78
N ASN A 235 19.26 0.31 23.03
CA ASN A 235 18.54 1.13 22.05
C ASN A 235 17.62 0.43 21.08
N VAL A 236 17.52 -0.89 21.13
CA VAL A 236 16.47 -1.59 20.42
C VAL A 236 15.30 -1.83 21.37
N THR A 237 14.18 -1.18 21.10
CA THR A 237 12.93 -1.27 21.84
C THR A 237 11.85 -1.91 20.98
N GLY A 238 10.89 -2.56 21.65
CA GLY A 238 9.76 -3.20 20.99
C GLY A 238 9.46 -4.58 21.55
N GLY A 239 8.45 -5.21 20.98
CA GLY A 239 8.03 -6.56 21.30
C GLY A 239 7.37 -7.22 20.10
N VAL A 240 6.44 -8.11 20.36
CA VAL A 240 5.52 -8.64 19.33
C VAL A 240 4.13 -8.03 19.44
N SER A 241 3.42 -8.01 18.32
CA SER A 241 2.00 -7.76 18.25
C SER A 241 1.36 -8.77 17.31
N TYR A 242 0.27 -9.41 17.74
CA TYR A 242 -0.32 -10.53 17.02
C TYR A 242 -1.82 -10.60 17.21
N ARG A 243 -2.49 -11.30 16.31
CA ARG A 243 -3.93 -11.61 16.40
C ARG A 243 -4.23 -12.93 15.70
N THR A 244 -5.35 -13.53 16.04
CA THR A 244 -5.78 -14.81 15.50
C THR A 244 -7.10 -14.71 14.74
N HIS A 245 -7.30 -15.64 13.80
CA HIS A 245 -8.58 -15.91 13.18
C HIS A 245 -9.25 -17.04 13.95
N ILE A 246 -10.39 -16.75 14.55
CA ILE A 246 -11.10 -17.66 15.46
C ILE A 246 -12.36 -18.14 14.75
N GLN A 247 -12.68 -19.42 14.93
CA GLN A 247 -13.94 -19.99 14.46
C GLN A 247 -15.14 -19.11 14.83
N ASP A 248 -16.04 -18.90 13.87
CA ASP A 248 -17.28 -18.11 13.95
C ASP A 248 -17.10 -16.59 14.18
N TYR A 249 -15.94 -16.14 14.65
CA TYR A 249 -15.65 -14.73 14.92
C TYR A 249 -14.79 -14.07 13.85
N GLY A 250 -14.03 -14.86 13.10
CA GLY A 250 -13.07 -14.36 12.13
C GLY A 250 -11.82 -13.77 12.77
N TRP A 251 -11.16 -12.83 12.09
CA TRP A 251 -10.00 -12.13 12.64
C TRP A 251 -10.40 -11.26 13.83
N GLU A 252 -9.65 -11.35 14.93
CA GLU A 252 -9.77 -10.39 16.03
C GLU A 252 -9.59 -8.95 15.50
N LYS A 253 -10.45 -8.04 15.96
CA LYS A 253 -10.42 -6.63 15.56
C LYS A 253 -9.12 -5.95 15.99
N ASN A 254 -8.71 -6.20 17.24
CA ASN A 254 -7.53 -5.61 17.84
C ASN A 254 -6.34 -6.57 17.77
N TRP A 255 -5.15 -6.00 17.61
CA TRP A 255 -3.91 -6.74 17.79
C TRP A 255 -3.53 -6.77 19.26
N GLN A 256 -3.18 -7.95 19.75
CA GLN A 256 -2.73 -8.17 21.11
C GLN A 256 -1.26 -7.75 21.24
N ALA A 257 -0.92 -7.18 22.40
CA ALA A 257 0.43 -6.76 22.73
C ALA A 257 1.28 -7.93 23.25
N ASP A 258 2.57 -7.67 23.39
CA ASP A 258 3.56 -8.59 23.95
C ASP A 258 3.07 -9.26 25.24
N GLY A 259 3.09 -10.60 25.28
CA GLY A 259 2.64 -11.42 26.40
C GLY A 259 1.12 -11.61 26.55
N SER A 260 0.30 -10.82 25.85
CA SER A 260 -1.16 -10.82 25.99
C SER A 260 -1.83 -12.03 25.30
N MET A 261 -2.98 -12.48 25.77
CA MET A 261 -3.66 -13.62 25.12
C MET A 261 -4.33 -13.18 23.80
N SER A 262 -4.16 -13.97 22.74
CA SER A 262 -4.91 -13.89 21.48
C SER A 262 -5.65 -15.20 21.24
N GLY A 263 -6.94 -15.15 20.91
CA GLY A 263 -7.80 -16.32 20.81
C GLY A 263 -8.81 -16.44 21.96
N THR A 264 -9.27 -17.66 22.23
CA THR A 264 -10.21 -17.96 23.33
C THR A 264 -9.66 -19.07 24.23
N SER A 265 -10.08 -19.09 25.50
CA SER A 265 -9.73 -20.17 26.44
C SER A 265 -11.01 -20.73 27.02
N GLY A 266 -11.24 -22.04 26.89
CA GLY A 266 -12.41 -22.72 27.47
C GLY A 266 -13.74 -22.48 26.75
N GLN A 267 -13.74 -21.81 25.60
CA GLN A 267 -14.96 -21.57 24.80
C GLN A 267 -15.16 -22.59 23.67
N GLY A 268 -14.26 -23.56 23.53
CA GLY A 268 -14.34 -24.59 22.49
C GLY A 268 -14.14 -24.09 21.06
N LYS A 269 -13.63 -22.85 20.87
CA LYS A 269 -13.40 -22.27 19.54
C LYS A 269 -11.97 -22.51 19.08
N ARG A 270 -11.82 -23.10 17.89
CA ARG A 270 -10.49 -23.29 17.27
C ARG A 270 -9.93 -21.99 16.71
N LEU A 271 -8.61 -21.90 16.74
CA LEU A 271 -7.86 -20.99 15.87
C LEU A 271 -7.75 -21.61 14.47
N GLU A 272 -7.85 -20.78 13.45
CA GLU A 272 -7.71 -21.16 12.03
C GLU A 272 -6.51 -20.50 11.36
N ALA A 273 -6.11 -19.31 11.82
CA ALA A 273 -4.95 -18.57 11.32
C ALA A 273 -4.38 -17.59 12.38
N ILE A 274 -3.17 -17.09 12.13
CA ILE A 274 -2.47 -16.09 12.95
C ILE A 274 -1.78 -15.05 12.08
N GLN A 275 -1.69 -13.83 12.57
CA GLN A 275 -0.80 -12.77 12.08
C GLN A 275 0.06 -12.29 13.25
N LEU A 276 1.34 -12.02 13.00
CA LEU A 276 2.30 -11.60 14.01
C LEU A 276 3.35 -10.66 13.40
N LYS A 277 3.63 -9.55 14.07
CA LYS A 277 4.65 -8.57 13.66
C LYS A 277 5.46 -8.09 14.86
N LEU A 278 6.64 -7.54 14.59
CA LEU A 278 7.42 -6.83 15.59
C LEU A 278 6.88 -5.40 15.78
N THR A 279 7.10 -4.83 16.96
CA THR A 279 6.76 -3.44 17.31
C THR A 279 8.01 -2.64 17.70
N GLY A 280 7.84 -1.36 18.03
CA GLY A 280 8.95 -0.47 18.40
C GLY A 280 9.93 -0.25 17.25
N ASN A 281 11.19 0.05 17.57
CA ASN A 281 12.23 0.15 16.54
C ASN A 281 12.87 -1.21 16.19
N ALA A 282 12.56 -2.28 16.93
CA ALA A 282 13.02 -3.63 16.63
C ALA A 282 12.68 -4.08 15.19
N LEU A 283 11.55 -3.65 14.63
CA LEU A 283 11.15 -3.97 13.25
C LEU A 283 12.09 -3.39 12.16
N ARG A 284 12.92 -2.39 12.50
CA ARG A 284 13.98 -1.87 11.61
C ARG A 284 15.18 -2.81 11.55
N HIS A 285 15.38 -3.59 12.61
CA HIS A 285 16.59 -4.39 12.81
C HIS A 285 16.38 -5.90 12.66
N TYR A 286 15.13 -6.34 12.78
CA TYR A 286 14.77 -7.73 12.77
C TYR A 286 13.54 -7.99 11.90
N ASP A 287 13.44 -9.22 11.44
CA ASP A 287 12.24 -9.78 10.85
C ASP A 287 11.75 -10.95 11.72
N VAL A 288 10.43 -11.13 11.78
CA VAL A 288 9.82 -12.28 12.43
C VAL A 288 9.15 -13.17 11.41
N TYR A 289 9.52 -14.45 11.43
CA TYR A 289 8.91 -15.50 10.64
C TYR A 289 8.11 -16.43 11.53
N TYR A 290 6.95 -16.86 11.07
CA TYR A 290 6.11 -17.82 11.77
C TYR A 290 5.33 -18.70 10.79
N ARG A 291 5.04 -19.92 11.21
CA ARG A 291 4.21 -20.86 10.46
C ARG A 291 3.36 -21.68 11.41
N VAL A 292 2.39 -22.37 10.83
CA VAL A 292 1.44 -23.17 11.60
C VAL A 292 1.28 -24.56 10.99
N HIS A 293 0.98 -25.53 11.85
CA HIS A 293 0.50 -26.85 11.46
C HIS A 293 -1.02 -26.79 11.42
N ALA A 294 -1.61 -26.90 10.23
CA ALA A 294 -3.06 -26.86 10.03
C ALA A 294 -3.60 -28.25 9.71
N GLN A 295 -4.80 -28.54 10.23
CA GLN A 295 -5.53 -29.76 9.89
C GLN A 295 -5.58 -29.98 8.36
N ASN A 296 -5.35 -31.23 7.94
CA ASN A 296 -5.31 -31.69 6.55
C ASN A 296 -4.20 -31.10 5.64
N PHE A 297 -3.48 -30.05 6.07
CA PHE A 297 -2.37 -29.48 5.31
C PHE A 297 -0.99 -29.73 5.93
N GLY A 298 -0.94 -30.08 7.22
CA GLY A 298 0.33 -30.19 7.95
C GLY A 298 0.99 -28.83 8.14
N TRP A 299 2.33 -28.80 8.19
CA TRP A 299 3.09 -27.56 8.26
C TRP A 299 2.96 -26.76 6.96
N LEU A 300 2.40 -25.56 7.07
CA LEU A 300 2.36 -24.58 5.99
C LEU A 300 3.68 -23.81 5.88
N GLY A 301 3.81 -22.98 4.84
CA GLY A 301 4.96 -22.10 4.65
C GLY A 301 5.14 -21.07 5.76
N TRP A 302 6.32 -20.45 5.82
CA TRP A 302 6.63 -19.34 6.74
C TRP A 302 6.03 -18.03 6.23
N ALA A 303 5.19 -17.41 7.05
CA ALA A 303 4.74 -16.03 6.90
C ALA A 303 5.75 -15.08 7.56
N LYS A 304 5.80 -13.83 7.09
CA LYS A 304 6.72 -12.81 7.57
C LYS A 304 5.97 -11.55 8.03
N ASN A 305 6.39 -10.94 9.14
CA ASN A 305 6.03 -9.56 9.52
C ASN A 305 4.56 -9.14 9.29
N GLY A 306 3.61 -9.84 9.87
CA GLY A 306 2.18 -9.50 9.83
C GLY A 306 1.39 -10.16 8.69
N GLU A 307 2.06 -10.86 7.78
CA GLU A 307 1.41 -11.73 6.80
C GLU A 307 0.56 -12.83 7.48
N SER A 308 -0.46 -13.33 6.81
CA SER A 308 -1.27 -14.42 7.39
C SER A 308 -0.51 -15.74 7.38
N ALA A 309 -0.64 -16.54 8.44
CA ALA A 309 -0.26 -17.95 8.47
C ALA A 309 -1.46 -18.81 8.89
N GLY A 310 -1.75 -19.89 8.17
CA GLY A 310 -2.87 -20.79 8.47
C GLY A 310 -3.91 -20.89 7.36
N THR A 311 -5.17 -21.03 7.74
CA THR A 311 -6.28 -21.21 6.81
C THR A 311 -7.44 -20.28 7.10
N ALA A 312 -8.23 -19.94 6.09
CA ALA A 312 -9.52 -19.26 6.28
C ALA A 312 -10.57 -19.87 5.35
N GLY A 313 -11.80 -20.02 5.83
CA GLY A 313 -12.93 -20.52 5.05
C GLY A 313 -12.97 -22.04 4.86
N PHE A 314 -11.91 -22.78 5.22
CA PHE A 314 -11.91 -24.25 5.20
C PHE A 314 -12.56 -24.87 6.44
N GLY A 315 -12.66 -24.14 7.55
CA GLY A 315 -13.07 -24.67 8.85
C GLY A 315 -12.00 -25.54 9.53
N TYR A 316 -10.73 -25.42 9.13
CA TYR A 316 -9.64 -26.26 9.63
C TYR A 316 -8.96 -25.63 10.85
N ARG A 317 -8.73 -26.45 11.88
CA ARG A 317 -8.02 -26.03 13.10
C ARG A 317 -6.52 -25.91 12.88
N LEU A 318 -5.90 -24.98 13.60
CA LEU A 318 -4.47 -25.04 13.89
C LEU A 318 -4.21 -26.08 14.99
N GLU A 319 -3.09 -26.78 14.89
CA GLU A 319 -2.64 -27.78 15.87
C GLU A 319 -1.33 -27.39 16.54
N ALA A 320 -0.44 -26.68 15.83
CA ALA A 320 0.82 -26.16 16.36
C ALA A 320 1.27 -24.86 15.67
N ILE A 321 2.11 -24.07 16.33
CA ILE A 321 2.71 -22.83 15.81
C ILE A 321 4.22 -22.86 16.04
N GLN A 322 4.99 -22.32 15.11
CA GLN A 322 6.44 -22.17 15.20
C GLN A 322 6.82 -20.74 14.79
N MET A 323 7.67 -20.07 15.57
CA MET A 323 8.08 -18.67 15.34
C MET A 323 9.59 -18.52 15.52
N LYS A 324 10.20 -17.63 14.74
CA LYS A 324 11.63 -17.33 14.80
C LYS A 324 11.88 -15.87 14.41
N VAL A 325 12.71 -15.18 15.17
CA VAL A 325 13.19 -13.84 14.84
C VAL A 325 14.59 -13.94 14.26
N VAL A 326 14.84 -13.20 13.18
CA VAL A 326 16.11 -13.17 12.47
C VAL A 326 16.52 -11.73 12.19
N ARG A 327 17.78 -11.52 11.78
CA ARG A 327 18.24 -10.21 11.29
C ARG A 327 17.35 -9.71 10.17
N LYS A 328 17.22 -8.39 10.08
CA LYS A 328 16.48 -7.75 8.98
C LYS A 328 16.97 -8.27 7.64
N ASN A 329 16.03 -8.61 6.76
CA ASN A 329 16.25 -9.11 5.41
C ASN A 329 16.98 -10.47 5.31
N SER A 330 17.15 -11.19 6.42
CA SER A 330 17.63 -12.57 6.35
C SER A 330 16.60 -13.50 5.69
N PRO A 331 17.07 -14.56 5.01
CA PRO A 331 16.20 -15.59 4.44
C PRO A 331 15.26 -16.20 5.48
N ALA A 332 14.08 -16.62 5.02
CA ALA A 332 13.15 -17.39 5.85
C ALA A 332 13.78 -18.73 6.28
N PRO A 333 13.39 -19.29 7.44
CA PRO A 333 13.93 -20.58 7.89
C PRO A 333 13.58 -21.78 6.98
N GLY A 334 12.65 -21.59 6.05
CA GLY A 334 12.23 -22.58 5.05
C GLY A 334 11.29 -21.94 4.02
N SER A 335 10.57 -22.77 3.26
CA SER A 335 9.64 -22.30 2.23
C SER A 335 8.60 -21.33 2.79
N THR A 336 8.38 -20.21 2.11
CA THR A 336 7.31 -19.24 2.38
C THR A 336 6.04 -19.52 1.56
N LYS A 337 6.11 -20.46 0.60
CA LYS A 337 5.00 -20.77 -0.30
C LYS A 337 3.85 -21.39 0.49
N GLY A 338 2.65 -20.84 0.29
CA GLY A 338 1.42 -21.37 0.89
C GLY A 338 1.38 -21.23 2.42
N ALA A 339 2.04 -20.21 2.99
CA ALA A 339 1.95 -19.89 4.41
C ALA A 339 0.49 -19.67 4.87
N PHE A 340 -0.34 -19.12 3.98
CA PHE A 340 -1.78 -18.98 4.16
C PHE A 340 -2.55 -19.61 3.01
N LYS A 341 -3.63 -20.32 3.33
CA LYS A 341 -4.57 -20.88 2.36
C LYS A 341 -5.97 -20.39 2.64
N GLN A 342 -6.54 -19.65 1.69
CA GLN A 342 -7.93 -19.23 1.76
C GLN A 342 -8.79 -20.16 0.90
N TYR A 343 -9.84 -20.71 1.49
CA TYR A 343 -10.85 -21.44 0.74
C TYR A 343 -11.62 -20.42 -0.08
N VAL A 344 -11.42 -20.48 -1.38
CA VAL A 344 -12.31 -19.85 -2.34
C VAL A 344 -13.21 -20.98 -2.80
N LYS A 345 -14.52 -20.88 -2.47
CA LYS A 345 -15.52 -21.83 -2.95
C LYS A 345 -15.32 -22.01 -4.47
N PRO A 346 -15.12 -23.24 -4.98
CA PRO A 346 -14.92 -23.45 -6.40
C PRO A 346 -16.08 -22.82 -7.18
N VAL A 347 -15.79 -21.74 -7.90
CA VAL A 347 -16.70 -21.20 -8.90
C VAL A 347 -16.41 -21.99 -10.17
N ASN A 348 -17.45 -22.58 -10.75
CA ASN A 348 -17.33 -23.34 -11.98
C ASN A 348 -16.66 -22.45 -13.06
N PRO A 349 -15.47 -22.81 -13.60
CA PRO A 349 -14.76 -22.01 -14.59
C PRO A 349 -15.57 -21.77 -15.88
N ASN A 350 -16.66 -22.52 -16.10
CA ASN A 350 -17.57 -22.36 -17.23
C ASN A 350 -18.67 -21.30 -17.02
N LEU A 351 -18.71 -20.57 -15.89
CA LEU A 351 -19.68 -19.49 -15.64
C LEU A 351 -19.02 -18.12 -15.73
N THR A 352 -18.43 -17.82 -16.88
CA THR A 352 -18.03 -16.45 -17.23
C THR A 352 -19.24 -15.74 -17.81
N SER A 353 -19.64 -14.62 -17.22
CA SER A 353 -20.60 -13.72 -17.86
C SER A 353 -19.87 -12.61 -18.59
N GLN A 354 -20.27 -12.28 -19.81
CA GLN A 354 -19.75 -11.15 -20.56
C GLN A 354 -20.88 -10.18 -20.89
N VAL A 355 -20.62 -8.89 -20.73
CA VAL A 355 -21.54 -7.83 -21.13
C VAL A 355 -20.83 -6.99 -22.18
N HIS A 356 -21.37 -6.98 -23.40
CA HIS A 356 -20.80 -6.29 -24.54
C HIS A 356 -21.63 -5.06 -24.83
N PHE A 357 -21.06 -3.88 -24.61
CA PHE A 357 -21.59 -2.62 -25.09
C PHE A 357 -21.12 -2.45 -26.54
N ILE A 358 -22.02 -2.73 -27.48
CA ILE A 358 -21.71 -2.78 -28.91
C ILE A 358 -21.65 -1.36 -29.44
N ASN A 359 -20.56 -1.00 -30.11
CA ASN A 359 -20.43 0.29 -30.77
C ASN A 359 -21.32 0.32 -32.02
N VAL A 360 -22.49 0.93 -31.86
CA VAL A 360 -23.47 1.13 -32.92
C VAL A 360 -23.55 2.58 -33.42
N GLY A 361 -22.57 3.40 -33.03
CA GLY A 361 -22.61 4.86 -33.22
C GLY A 361 -23.49 5.53 -32.16
N GLN A 362 -24.28 6.53 -32.56
CA GLN A 362 -25.30 7.12 -31.68
C GLN A 362 -26.45 6.12 -31.50
N GLY A 363 -26.75 5.78 -30.25
CA GLY A 363 -27.75 4.79 -29.87
C GLY A 363 -27.19 3.72 -28.92
N ASP A 364 -28.05 2.79 -28.50
CA ASP A 364 -27.73 1.76 -27.52
C ASP A 364 -27.89 0.35 -28.11
N ALA A 365 -26.90 -0.51 -27.88
CA ALA A 365 -27.02 -1.95 -28.07
C ALA A 365 -26.09 -2.67 -27.09
N THR A 366 -26.65 -3.48 -26.20
CA THR A 366 -25.90 -4.19 -25.17
C THR A 366 -26.27 -5.67 -25.16
N LEU A 367 -25.28 -6.54 -25.30
CA LEU A 367 -25.47 -7.99 -25.18
C LEU A 367 -25.01 -8.47 -23.80
N ILE A 368 -25.86 -9.18 -23.08
CA ILE A 368 -25.49 -9.95 -21.88
C ILE A 368 -25.38 -11.42 -22.26
N GLN A 369 -24.21 -12.00 -22.07
CA GLN A 369 -23.96 -13.44 -22.18
C GLN A 369 -23.73 -14.00 -20.77
N THR A 370 -24.55 -14.95 -20.33
CA THR A 370 -24.43 -15.58 -19.00
C THR A 370 -23.63 -16.90 -19.04
N GLY A 371 -23.11 -17.26 -20.21
CA GLY A 371 -22.56 -18.58 -20.52
C GLY A 371 -23.62 -19.63 -20.90
N ARG A 372 -24.91 -19.37 -20.61
CA ARG A 372 -26.04 -20.25 -20.97
C ARG A 372 -27.10 -19.55 -21.82
N GLU A 373 -27.22 -18.25 -21.69
CA GLU A 373 -28.13 -17.45 -22.49
C GLU A 373 -27.53 -16.13 -22.96
N ASN A 374 -28.16 -15.58 -23.99
CA ASN A 374 -27.85 -14.31 -24.61
C ASN A 374 -29.10 -13.41 -24.53
N ILE A 375 -28.94 -12.23 -23.93
CA ILE A 375 -29.97 -11.20 -23.84
C ILE A 375 -29.47 -9.97 -24.56
N LEU A 376 -30.20 -9.51 -25.58
CA LEU A 376 -29.90 -8.26 -26.26
C LEU A 376 -30.80 -7.15 -25.71
N ILE A 377 -30.19 -6.07 -25.23
CA ILE A 377 -30.86 -4.85 -24.78
C ILE A 377 -30.61 -3.78 -25.83
N ASP A 378 -31.69 -3.29 -26.43
CA ASP A 378 -31.71 -2.34 -27.54
C ASP A 378 -30.91 -2.81 -28.76
N GLY A 379 -31.01 -2.05 -29.85
CA GLY A 379 -30.52 -2.41 -31.17
C GLY A 379 -29.99 -1.23 -31.97
N GLY A 380 -29.75 -0.08 -31.35
CA GLY A 380 -29.29 1.11 -32.07
C GLY A 380 -30.30 1.60 -33.10
N THR A 381 -29.80 2.39 -34.05
CA THR A 381 -30.57 2.81 -35.23
C THR A 381 -30.88 1.66 -36.18
N ARG A 382 -31.76 1.88 -37.16
CA ARG A 382 -32.04 0.88 -38.22
C ARG A 382 -30.78 0.37 -38.94
N ARG A 383 -29.77 1.22 -39.13
CA ARG A 383 -28.50 0.84 -39.78
C ARG A 383 -27.64 -0.06 -38.88
N SER A 384 -27.79 0.09 -37.57
CA SER A 384 -27.06 -0.67 -36.56
C SER A 384 -27.40 -2.15 -36.54
N GLY A 385 -28.57 -2.55 -37.08
CA GLY A 385 -28.98 -3.95 -37.15
C GLY A 385 -27.97 -4.88 -37.84
N ASN A 386 -27.37 -4.44 -38.95
CA ASN A 386 -26.34 -5.23 -39.65
C ASN A 386 -25.03 -5.30 -38.84
N ILE A 387 -24.68 -4.22 -38.14
CA ILE A 387 -23.50 -4.17 -37.25
C ILE A 387 -23.67 -5.18 -36.12
N ILE A 388 -24.84 -5.18 -35.47
CA ILE A 388 -25.18 -6.10 -34.38
C ILE A 388 -25.17 -7.54 -34.89
N LEU A 389 -25.84 -7.84 -36.00
CA LEU A 389 -25.87 -9.20 -36.56
C LEU A 389 -24.46 -9.71 -36.92
N ALA A 390 -23.63 -8.86 -37.53
CA ALA A 390 -22.25 -9.21 -37.84
C ALA A 390 -21.43 -9.48 -36.57
N TYR A 391 -21.56 -8.63 -35.56
CA TYR A 391 -20.87 -8.80 -34.28
C TYR A 391 -21.33 -10.04 -33.53
N LEU A 392 -22.64 -10.28 -33.42
CA LEU A 392 -23.20 -11.47 -32.78
C LEU A 392 -22.70 -12.76 -33.44
N ARG A 393 -22.67 -12.82 -34.77
CA ARG A 393 -22.08 -13.96 -35.51
C ARG A 393 -20.58 -14.10 -35.24
N GLN A 394 -19.85 -13.00 -35.23
CA GLN A 394 -18.40 -12.99 -34.95
C GLN A 394 -18.06 -13.58 -33.59
N ILE A 395 -18.90 -13.34 -32.57
CA ILE A 395 -18.70 -13.86 -31.20
C ILE A 395 -19.46 -15.17 -30.92
N GLY A 396 -19.97 -15.84 -31.96
CA GLY A 396 -20.61 -17.16 -31.84
C GLY A 396 -22.02 -17.15 -31.23
N VAL A 397 -22.74 -16.03 -31.29
CA VAL A 397 -24.12 -15.93 -30.80
C VAL A 397 -25.08 -16.29 -31.93
N HIS A 398 -25.77 -17.43 -31.76
CA HIS A 398 -26.69 -17.97 -32.76
C HIS A 398 -28.17 -17.84 -32.37
N SER A 399 -28.48 -17.52 -31.12
CA SER A 399 -29.85 -17.33 -30.63
C SER A 399 -29.88 -16.33 -29.47
N LEU A 400 -31.02 -15.67 -29.31
CA LEU A 400 -31.29 -14.73 -28.22
C LEU A 400 -32.44 -15.26 -27.38
N GLN A 401 -32.20 -15.55 -26.11
CA GLN A 401 -33.26 -15.97 -25.19
C GLN A 401 -34.23 -14.82 -24.91
N ALA A 402 -33.73 -13.60 -24.85
CA ALA A 402 -34.55 -12.41 -24.73
C ALA A 402 -34.00 -11.24 -25.55
N VAL A 403 -34.92 -10.43 -26.07
CA VAL A 403 -34.67 -9.09 -26.60
C VAL A 403 -35.43 -8.08 -25.73
N VAL A 404 -34.76 -7.03 -25.29
CA VAL A 404 -35.34 -5.94 -24.51
C VAL A 404 -35.30 -4.67 -25.35
N ALA A 405 -36.45 -4.06 -25.59
CA ALA A 405 -36.58 -2.70 -26.10
C ALA A 405 -36.84 -1.79 -24.90
N THR A 406 -35.88 -0.96 -24.52
CA THR A 406 -35.99 -0.14 -23.30
C THR A 406 -37.12 0.88 -23.45
N HIS A 407 -37.22 1.57 -24.59
CA HIS A 407 -38.28 2.52 -24.93
C HIS A 407 -38.38 2.64 -26.49
N PRO A 408 -39.38 3.33 -27.07
CA PRO A 408 -39.71 3.17 -28.49
C PRO A 408 -38.89 4.04 -29.47
N ASP A 409 -37.82 4.71 -29.04
CA ASP A 409 -37.08 5.65 -29.90
C ASP A 409 -36.16 4.92 -30.90
N ALA A 410 -35.92 5.60 -32.02
CA ALA A 410 -35.38 4.95 -33.21
C ALA A 410 -33.93 4.48 -33.07
N ASP A 411 -33.15 5.12 -32.20
CA ASP A 411 -31.78 4.76 -31.83
C ASP A 411 -31.68 3.71 -30.72
N HIS A 412 -32.82 3.17 -30.28
CA HIS A 412 -32.91 2.01 -29.41
C HIS A 412 -33.55 0.81 -30.13
N ILE A 413 -34.72 0.98 -30.75
CA ILE A 413 -35.44 -0.16 -31.37
C ILE A 413 -35.14 -0.37 -32.85
N GLY A 414 -34.44 0.57 -33.50
CA GLY A 414 -34.26 0.58 -34.93
C GLY A 414 -33.61 -0.69 -35.48
N GLY A 415 -32.50 -1.13 -34.88
CA GLY A 415 -31.80 -2.34 -35.31
C GLY A 415 -32.40 -3.64 -34.75
N LEU A 416 -33.38 -3.58 -33.84
CA LEU A 416 -34.04 -4.79 -33.34
C LEU A 416 -34.89 -5.49 -34.43
N THR A 417 -35.47 -4.73 -35.36
CA THR A 417 -36.27 -5.28 -36.48
C THR A 417 -35.49 -6.33 -37.30
N PRO A 418 -34.32 -6.01 -37.90
CA PRO A 418 -33.54 -7.01 -38.62
C PRO A 418 -33.00 -8.13 -37.72
N VAL A 419 -32.66 -7.85 -36.45
CA VAL A 419 -32.21 -8.86 -35.49
C VAL A 419 -33.30 -9.91 -35.25
N ILE A 420 -34.52 -9.47 -34.89
CA ILE A 420 -35.67 -10.35 -34.64
C ILE A 420 -36.01 -11.17 -35.88
N ASN A 421 -35.97 -10.55 -37.07
CA ASN A 421 -36.27 -11.25 -38.32
C ASN A 421 -35.24 -12.33 -38.67
N GLN A 422 -33.96 -12.13 -38.34
CA GLN A 422 -32.87 -13.01 -38.79
C GLN A 422 -32.36 -13.98 -37.71
N MET A 423 -32.69 -13.79 -36.44
CA MET A 423 -32.24 -14.66 -35.34
C MET A 423 -33.41 -15.41 -34.69
N PRO A 424 -33.18 -16.61 -34.15
CA PRO A 424 -34.08 -17.22 -33.18
C PRO A 424 -34.16 -16.34 -31.92
N VAL A 425 -35.37 -15.88 -31.59
CA VAL A 425 -35.65 -15.06 -30.40
C VAL A 425 -36.69 -15.77 -29.53
N GLY A 426 -36.40 -15.96 -28.25
CA GLY A 426 -37.30 -16.62 -27.31
C GLY A 426 -38.39 -15.71 -26.76
N GLN A 427 -38.00 -14.53 -26.24
CA GLN A 427 -38.92 -13.60 -25.59
C GLN A 427 -38.59 -12.15 -25.96
N VAL A 428 -39.61 -11.29 -25.99
CA VAL A 428 -39.45 -9.86 -26.22
C VAL A 428 -40.05 -9.10 -25.04
N TYR A 429 -39.30 -8.13 -24.52
CA TYR A 429 -39.71 -7.25 -23.43
C TYR A 429 -39.71 -5.80 -23.91
N ALA A 430 -40.77 -5.06 -23.61
CA ALA A 430 -40.86 -3.62 -23.85
C ALA A 430 -41.81 -2.95 -22.84
N PRO A 431 -41.64 -1.68 -22.51
CA PRO A 431 -42.59 -0.96 -21.66
C PRO A 431 -43.96 -0.84 -22.33
N ARG A 432 -45.01 -0.63 -21.52
CA ARG A 432 -46.40 -0.49 -22.00
C ARG A 432 -46.68 0.92 -22.54
N VAL A 433 -45.89 1.35 -23.52
CA VAL A 433 -46.03 2.62 -24.23
C VAL A 433 -45.95 2.40 -25.74
N SER A 434 -46.69 3.20 -26.49
CA SER A 434 -46.77 3.11 -27.96
C SER A 434 -45.98 4.22 -28.64
N HIS A 435 -45.73 4.14 -29.94
CA HIS A 435 -45.28 5.29 -30.73
C HIS A 435 -45.81 5.18 -32.15
N THR A 436 -46.08 6.31 -32.81
CA THR A 436 -46.58 6.35 -34.19
C THR A 436 -45.49 6.25 -35.27
N THR A 437 -44.20 6.19 -34.91
CA THR A 437 -43.09 6.17 -35.88
C THR A 437 -43.10 4.89 -36.71
N ASN A 438 -42.58 4.99 -37.94
CA ASN A 438 -42.41 3.81 -38.80
C ASN A 438 -41.47 2.79 -38.16
N THR A 439 -40.45 3.23 -37.42
CA THR A 439 -39.54 2.36 -36.69
C THR A 439 -40.27 1.51 -35.66
N TYR A 440 -41.14 2.11 -34.86
CA TYR A 440 -41.95 1.38 -33.87
C TYR A 440 -42.93 0.40 -34.53
N LYS A 441 -43.60 0.82 -35.61
CA LYS A 441 -44.47 -0.08 -36.40
C LYS A 441 -43.71 -1.28 -36.95
N GLN A 442 -42.51 -1.08 -37.48
CA GLN A 442 -41.65 -2.15 -38.01
C GLN A 442 -41.19 -3.11 -36.92
N PHE A 443 -40.85 -2.59 -35.73
CA PHE A 443 -40.53 -3.42 -34.57
C PHE A 443 -41.72 -4.31 -34.18
N LEU A 444 -42.92 -3.75 -34.04
CA LEU A 444 -44.13 -4.53 -33.73
C LEU A 444 -44.43 -5.59 -34.81
N GLN A 445 -44.25 -5.24 -36.09
CA GLN A 445 -44.44 -6.18 -37.20
C GLN A 445 -43.42 -7.32 -37.17
N ALA A 446 -42.16 -7.06 -36.83
CA ALA A 446 -41.13 -8.10 -36.69
C ALA A 446 -41.45 -9.07 -35.55
N VAL A 447 -41.85 -8.53 -34.38
CA VAL A 447 -42.28 -9.34 -33.23
C VAL A 447 -43.48 -10.22 -33.60
N LYS A 448 -44.53 -9.62 -34.19
CA LYS A 448 -45.73 -10.35 -34.62
C LYS A 448 -45.42 -11.38 -35.70
N GLY A 449 -44.58 -11.03 -36.68
CA GLY A 449 -44.19 -11.92 -37.78
C GLY A 449 -43.42 -13.15 -37.33
N LYS A 450 -42.78 -13.10 -36.16
CA LYS A 450 -42.13 -14.25 -35.50
C LYS A 450 -43.06 -15.03 -34.57
N GLY A 451 -44.34 -14.67 -34.50
CA GLY A 451 -45.30 -15.29 -33.58
C GLY A 451 -45.00 -15.00 -32.10
N LEU A 452 -44.21 -13.95 -31.81
CA LEU A 452 -43.82 -13.58 -30.46
C LEU A 452 -44.83 -12.58 -29.85
N GLY A 453 -44.99 -12.66 -28.54
CA GLY A 453 -45.67 -11.62 -27.75
C GLY A 453 -44.67 -10.68 -27.09
N ILE A 454 -45.14 -9.49 -26.69
CA ILE A 454 -44.38 -8.53 -25.91
C ILE A 454 -44.76 -8.66 -24.43
N LYS A 455 -43.77 -8.96 -23.58
CA LYS A 455 -43.89 -8.91 -22.14
C LYS A 455 -43.57 -7.51 -21.64
N GLU A 456 -44.27 -7.05 -20.61
CA GLU A 456 -44.08 -5.71 -20.07
C GLU A 456 -42.73 -5.59 -19.33
N ALA A 457 -41.88 -4.67 -19.78
CA ALA A 457 -40.69 -4.24 -19.04
C ALA A 457 -41.12 -3.19 -18.02
N ARG A 458 -41.26 -3.60 -16.74
CA ARG A 458 -41.58 -2.73 -15.61
C ARG A 458 -40.99 -3.26 -14.32
N ASN A 459 -40.89 -2.40 -13.30
CA ASN A 459 -40.39 -2.78 -11.98
C ASN A 459 -41.03 -4.08 -11.46
N GLY A 460 -40.20 -4.99 -10.97
CA GLY A 460 -40.62 -6.26 -10.40
C GLY A 460 -40.64 -7.43 -11.38
N VAL A 461 -40.72 -7.17 -12.69
CA VAL A 461 -40.67 -8.21 -13.73
C VAL A 461 -39.25 -8.76 -13.86
N THR A 462 -39.11 -10.07 -14.05
CA THR A 462 -37.83 -10.74 -14.27
C THR A 462 -37.74 -11.37 -15.64
N ILE A 463 -36.51 -11.42 -16.18
CA ILE A 463 -36.15 -12.26 -17.31
C ILE A 463 -35.65 -13.59 -16.74
N PRO A 464 -36.28 -14.74 -17.06
CA PRO A 464 -35.79 -16.04 -16.59
C PRO A 464 -34.34 -16.28 -17.02
N SER A 465 -33.53 -16.77 -16.08
CA SER A 465 -32.11 -17.07 -16.30
C SER A 465 -31.83 -18.53 -15.95
N ALA A 466 -31.28 -19.29 -16.91
CA ALA A 466 -30.79 -20.65 -16.73
C ALA A 466 -29.37 -20.69 -16.13
N ALA A 467 -28.67 -19.54 -16.09
CA ALA A 467 -27.38 -19.40 -15.41
C ALA A 467 -27.55 -19.39 -13.88
N PRO A 468 -26.89 -20.32 -13.15
CA PRO A 468 -26.99 -20.39 -11.69
C PRO A 468 -26.50 -19.11 -11.02
N GLY A 469 -27.31 -18.55 -10.13
CA GLY A 469 -26.95 -17.37 -9.33
C GLY A 469 -26.95 -16.05 -10.11
N VAL A 470 -27.46 -16.03 -11.35
CA VAL A 470 -27.72 -14.81 -12.13
C VAL A 470 -29.19 -14.42 -12.00
N SER A 471 -29.43 -13.16 -11.69
CA SER A 471 -30.76 -12.54 -11.63
C SER A 471 -30.82 -11.36 -12.61
N LEU A 472 -31.87 -11.32 -13.41
CA LEU A 472 -32.19 -10.26 -14.36
C LEU A 472 -33.56 -9.69 -13.99
N LYS A 473 -33.59 -8.53 -13.34
CA LYS A 473 -34.81 -7.92 -12.80
C LYS A 473 -34.96 -6.50 -13.31
N PHE A 474 -36.12 -6.17 -13.86
CA PHE A 474 -36.47 -4.80 -14.14
C PHE A 474 -36.73 -4.06 -12.82
N VAL A 475 -36.07 -2.92 -12.63
CA VAL A 475 -36.26 -2.00 -11.51
C VAL A 475 -37.00 -0.73 -11.93
N GLY A 476 -37.17 -0.51 -13.24
CA GLY A 476 -37.93 0.59 -13.81
C GLY A 476 -38.61 0.18 -15.12
N PRO A 477 -39.61 0.94 -15.60
CA PRO A 477 -40.27 2.05 -14.90
C PRO A 477 -41.07 1.57 -13.66
N VAL A 478 -41.20 2.44 -12.65
CA VAL A 478 -41.95 2.15 -11.40
C VAL A 478 -43.40 2.66 -11.43
N ARG A 479 -43.74 3.46 -12.43
CA ARG A 479 -45.09 3.98 -12.69
C ARG A 479 -45.26 4.25 -14.18
N SER A 480 -46.47 4.61 -14.61
CA SER A 480 -46.72 5.06 -15.98
C SER A 480 -46.34 6.53 -16.18
N TYR A 481 -45.91 6.88 -17.39
CA TYR A 481 -45.52 8.23 -17.79
C TYR A 481 -46.39 8.73 -18.95
N SER A 482 -46.33 10.02 -19.25
CA SER A 482 -47.01 10.55 -20.44
C SER A 482 -46.42 9.94 -21.72
N GLN A 483 -47.22 9.87 -22.78
CA GLN A 483 -46.78 9.49 -24.12
C GLN A 483 -45.74 10.47 -24.71
N SER A 484 -45.64 11.68 -24.15
CA SER A 484 -44.60 12.68 -24.46
C SER A 484 -43.29 12.50 -23.65
N GLN A 485 -43.22 11.52 -22.75
CA GLN A 485 -42.09 11.26 -21.86
C GLN A 485 -41.49 9.88 -22.16
N LEU A 486 -41.24 9.60 -23.43
CA LEU A 486 -40.85 8.26 -23.91
C LEU A 486 -39.62 7.71 -23.20
N ASN A 487 -38.61 8.55 -22.98
CA ASN A 487 -37.39 8.21 -22.26
C ASN A 487 -37.64 7.68 -20.84
N ASP A 488 -38.59 8.28 -20.11
CA ASP A 488 -38.94 7.86 -18.74
C ASP A 488 -39.64 6.49 -18.71
N TRP A 489 -40.15 5.99 -19.84
CA TRP A 489 -40.66 4.63 -19.95
C TRP A 489 -39.57 3.56 -20.03
N SER A 490 -38.29 3.95 -20.07
CA SER A 490 -37.16 3.03 -20.21
C SER A 490 -37.24 1.84 -19.24
N GLY A 491 -37.26 0.64 -19.80
CA GLY A 491 -37.13 -0.62 -19.06
C GLY A 491 -35.74 -0.73 -18.43
N VAL A 492 -35.61 -0.31 -17.17
CA VAL A 492 -34.33 -0.31 -16.45
C VAL A 492 -34.05 -1.70 -15.90
N LEU A 493 -33.02 -2.38 -16.42
CA LEU A 493 -32.68 -3.74 -16.05
C LEU A 493 -31.50 -3.77 -15.05
N LEU A 494 -31.69 -4.46 -13.93
CA LEU A 494 -30.64 -4.82 -13.00
C LEU A 494 -30.19 -6.27 -13.29
N TYR A 495 -28.93 -6.40 -13.71
CA TYR A 495 -28.21 -7.66 -13.71
C TYR A 495 -27.51 -7.83 -12.36
N GLN A 496 -27.68 -8.99 -11.73
CA GLN A 496 -27.05 -9.29 -10.45
C GLN A 496 -26.56 -10.74 -10.39
N THR A 497 -25.30 -10.92 -10.02
CA THR A 497 -24.75 -12.19 -9.53
C THR A 497 -24.67 -12.18 -8.00
N GLN A 498 -24.12 -13.22 -7.37
CA GLN A 498 -23.85 -13.21 -5.93
C GLN A 498 -22.98 -12.03 -5.48
N GLN A 499 -22.12 -11.49 -6.35
CA GLN A 499 -21.11 -10.50 -5.97
C GLN A 499 -21.05 -9.26 -6.86
N LYS A 500 -21.66 -9.28 -8.05
CA LYS A 500 -21.58 -8.18 -9.02
C LYS A 500 -22.96 -7.69 -9.43
N LYS A 501 -23.09 -6.38 -9.60
CA LYS A 501 -24.31 -5.75 -10.10
C LYS A 501 -24.01 -4.80 -11.26
N MET A 502 -24.87 -4.82 -12.26
CA MET A 502 -24.83 -3.88 -13.38
C MET A 502 -26.23 -3.33 -13.65
N LEU A 503 -26.31 -2.03 -13.91
CA LEU A 503 -27.58 -1.35 -14.17
C LEU A 503 -27.61 -0.83 -15.61
N PHE A 504 -28.65 -1.23 -16.35
CA PHE A 504 -28.90 -0.80 -17.73
C PHE A 504 -30.11 0.11 -17.74
N THR A 505 -29.89 1.41 -17.93
CA THR A 505 -30.92 2.44 -17.72
C THR A 505 -31.68 2.86 -18.97
N GLY A 506 -31.22 2.45 -20.16
CA GLY A 506 -31.69 3.04 -21.42
C GLY A 506 -31.57 4.56 -21.34
N ASP A 507 -32.67 5.25 -21.62
CA ASP A 507 -32.71 6.71 -21.63
C ASP A 507 -33.48 7.30 -20.44
N ALA A 508 -33.66 6.53 -19.35
CA ALA A 508 -34.32 7.04 -18.15
C ALA A 508 -33.74 8.41 -17.70
N GLU A 509 -34.59 9.43 -17.67
CA GLU A 509 -34.19 10.79 -17.33
C GLU A 509 -34.39 11.08 -15.83
N ALA A 510 -34.05 12.28 -15.39
CA ALA A 510 -34.13 12.71 -14.00
C ALA A 510 -35.47 12.39 -13.31
N ARG A 511 -36.58 12.40 -14.06
CA ARG A 511 -37.91 12.05 -13.54
C ARG A 511 -37.99 10.56 -13.19
N ALA A 512 -37.71 9.66 -14.14
CA ALA A 512 -37.67 8.22 -13.87
C ALA A 512 -36.63 7.83 -12.82
N GLU A 513 -35.45 8.46 -12.84
CA GLU A 513 -34.41 8.24 -11.82
C GLU A 513 -34.91 8.58 -10.41
N ARG A 514 -35.53 9.75 -10.24
CA ARG A 514 -36.12 10.17 -8.96
C ARG A 514 -37.21 9.21 -8.50
N ASP A 515 -38.07 8.77 -9.41
CA ASP A 515 -39.18 7.88 -9.05
C ASP A 515 -38.64 6.50 -8.62
N MET A 516 -37.60 5.97 -9.27
CA MET A 516 -36.90 4.74 -8.83
C MET A 516 -36.20 4.90 -7.47
N LEU A 517 -35.61 6.07 -7.19
CA LEU A 517 -35.05 6.38 -5.87
C LEU A 517 -36.13 6.34 -4.79
N GLN A 518 -37.26 7.03 -5.02
CA GLN A 518 -38.39 7.07 -4.08
C GLN A 518 -39.02 5.70 -3.86
N ALA A 519 -39.06 4.85 -4.88
CA ALA A 519 -39.56 3.49 -4.78
C ALA A 519 -38.61 2.54 -4.02
N GLY A 520 -37.37 2.97 -3.70
CA GLY A 520 -36.40 2.16 -2.95
C GLY A 520 -35.88 0.94 -3.71
N VAL A 521 -35.95 0.96 -5.05
CA VAL A 521 -35.58 -0.19 -5.91
C VAL A 521 -34.12 -0.16 -6.39
N LEU A 522 -33.40 0.92 -6.08
CA LEU A 522 -32.00 1.11 -6.47
C LEU A 522 -31.06 0.67 -5.34
N SER A 523 -29.90 0.14 -5.74
CA SER A 523 -28.83 -0.26 -4.82
C SER A 523 -27.47 0.00 -5.45
N PRO A 524 -26.37 0.02 -4.68
CA PRO A 524 -25.04 0.18 -5.25
C PRO A 524 -24.74 -0.85 -6.34
N VAL A 525 -24.11 -0.42 -7.43
CA VAL A 525 -23.74 -1.26 -8.58
C VAL A 525 -22.26 -1.15 -8.92
N ASP A 526 -21.69 -2.18 -9.54
CA ASP A 526 -20.30 -2.13 -10.03
C ASP A 526 -20.21 -1.36 -11.34
N VAL A 527 -21.16 -1.59 -12.26
CA VAL A 527 -21.18 -0.99 -13.60
C VAL A 527 -22.51 -0.31 -13.86
N LEU A 528 -22.46 0.93 -14.33
CA LEU A 528 -23.60 1.66 -14.85
C LEU A 528 -23.46 1.77 -16.38
N LYS A 529 -24.49 1.34 -17.12
CA LYS A 529 -24.73 1.91 -18.45
C LYS A 529 -25.32 3.30 -18.25
N VAL A 530 -24.58 4.34 -18.61
CA VAL A 530 -24.98 5.73 -18.38
C VAL A 530 -26.24 6.03 -19.17
N SER A 531 -27.21 6.65 -18.47
CA SER A 531 -28.52 6.99 -19.01
C SER A 531 -28.43 8.00 -20.15
N HIS A 532 -29.27 7.81 -21.17
CA HIS A 532 -29.52 8.80 -22.23
C HIS A 532 -28.24 9.31 -22.90
N HIS A 533 -27.33 8.38 -23.20
CA HIS A 533 -26.03 8.63 -23.84
C HIS A 533 -25.14 9.68 -23.16
N GLY A 534 -25.44 10.06 -21.90
CA GLY A 534 -24.78 11.17 -21.21
C GLY A 534 -25.43 12.55 -21.42
N SER A 535 -26.73 12.60 -21.68
CA SER A 535 -27.55 13.82 -21.68
C SER A 535 -27.51 14.54 -20.33
N SER A 536 -27.50 15.87 -20.34
CA SER A 536 -27.53 16.68 -19.12
C SER A 536 -28.79 16.44 -18.27
N GLY A 537 -29.90 16.02 -18.89
CA GLY A 537 -31.17 15.73 -18.23
C GLY A 537 -31.25 14.38 -17.50
N ALA A 538 -30.21 13.55 -17.57
CA ALA A 538 -30.16 12.23 -16.96
C ALA A 538 -28.89 12.06 -16.10
N SER A 539 -28.73 10.90 -15.46
CA SER A 539 -27.65 10.57 -14.52
C SER A 539 -27.48 11.62 -13.43
N THR A 540 -28.59 11.98 -12.77
CA THR A 540 -28.65 13.00 -11.71
C THR A 540 -27.67 12.71 -10.57
N THR A 541 -27.22 13.76 -9.87
CA THR A 541 -26.31 13.61 -8.73
C THR A 541 -26.89 12.68 -7.65
N ALA A 542 -28.18 12.83 -7.33
CA ALA A 542 -28.85 11.97 -6.36
C ALA A 542 -28.85 10.49 -6.79
N PHE A 543 -29.15 10.23 -8.06
CA PHE A 543 -29.11 8.87 -8.63
C PHE A 543 -27.71 8.26 -8.52
N LEU A 544 -26.69 8.96 -9.03
CA LEU A 544 -25.30 8.49 -9.01
C LEU A 544 -24.76 8.30 -7.59
N GLN A 545 -25.13 9.16 -6.63
CA GLN A 545 -24.76 9.02 -5.22
C GLN A 545 -25.43 7.82 -4.54
N THR A 546 -26.61 7.38 -4.99
CA THR A 546 -27.26 6.18 -4.46
C THR A 546 -26.66 4.91 -5.04
N ILE A 547 -26.48 4.85 -6.36
CA ILE A 547 -25.99 3.64 -7.04
C ILE A 547 -24.46 3.51 -7.06
N ARG A 548 -23.72 4.58 -6.78
CA ARG A 548 -22.25 4.62 -6.58
C ARG A 548 -21.47 3.68 -7.52
N PRO A 549 -21.59 3.85 -8.85
CA PRO A 549 -20.96 2.95 -9.80
C PRO A 549 -19.43 3.09 -9.73
N LYS A 550 -18.72 1.95 -9.78
CA LYS A 550 -17.26 1.96 -9.93
C LYS A 550 -16.86 2.28 -11.38
N TYR A 551 -17.64 1.76 -12.33
CA TYR A 551 -17.42 1.92 -13.76
C TYR A 551 -18.68 2.45 -14.43
N ALA A 552 -18.52 3.38 -15.36
CA ALA A 552 -19.61 3.98 -16.12
C ALA A 552 -19.32 3.81 -17.61
N VAL A 553 -20.18 3.08 -18.32
CA VAL A 553 -20.07 2.88 -19.77
C VAL A 553 -21.08 3.78 -20.47
N ILE A 554 -20.60 4.62 -21.38
CA ILE A 554 -21.41 5.51 -22.21
C ILE A 554 -21.42 4.94 -23.63
N SER A 555 -22.56 4.40 -24.04
CA SER A 555 -22.80 4.11 -25.46
C SER A 555 -23.21 5.40 -26.14
N VAL A 556 -22.35 5.89 -27.01
CA VAL A 556 -22.47 7.18 -27.69
C VAL A 556 -21.65 7.13 -28.99
N GLY A 557 -22.03 7.95 -29.95
CA GLY A 557 -21.32 8.16 -31.21
C GLY A 557 -21.29 9.63 -31.59
N ARG A 558 -20.82 9.93 -32.80
CA ARG A 558 -20.92 11.29 -33.36
C ARG A 558 -22.38 11.72 -33.39
N ASN A 559 -22.70 12.82 -32.71
CA ASN A 559 -24.05 13.34 -32.57
C ASN A 559 -24.05 14.88 -32.57
N SER A 560 -25.23 15.48 -32.79
CA SER A 560 -25.44 16.93 -32.73
C SER A 560 -25.99 17.41 -31.39
N TYR A 561 -26.26 16.51 -30.45
CA TYR A 561 -26.84 16.81 -29.13
C TYR A 561 -25.80 17.30 -28.12
N GLY A 562 -24.50 17.11 -28.42
CA GLY A 562 -23.41 17.40 -27.49
C GLY A 562 -23.22 16.30 -26.43
N HIS A 563 -23.70 15.08 -26.70
CA HIS A 563 -23.52 13.94 -25.82
C HIS A 563 -22.12 13.29 -26.01
N PRO A 564 -21.48 12.78 -24.94
CA PRO A 564 -21.86 12.99 -23.55
C PRO A 564 -21.56 14.43 -23.11
N THR A 565 -22.46 15.02 -22.34
CA THR A 565 -22.31 16.40 -21.87
C THR A 565 -21.25 16.51 -20.78
N SER A 566 -20.57 17.66 -20.69
CA SER A 566 -19.59 17.91 -19.63
C SER A 566 -20.21 17.83 -18.23
N GLN A 567 -21.49 18.20 -18.08
CA GLN A 567 -22.23 18.07 -16.82
C GLN A 567 -22.36 16.62 -16.36
N VAL A 568 -22.60 15.65 -17.26
CA VAL A 568 -22.65 14.23 -16.88
C VAL A 568 -21.26 13.70 -16.56
N LEU A 569 -20.25 14.02 -17.37
CA LEU A 569 -18.88 13.59 -17.12
C LEU A 569 -18.37 14.08 -15.75
N ASN A 570 -18.68 15.33 -15.39
CA ASN A 570 -18.33 15.89 -14.09
C ASN A 570 -19.04 15.15 -12.93
N ARG A 571 -20.34 14.84 -13.07
CA ARG A 571 -21.08 14.08 -12.05
C ARG A 571 -20.55 12.66 -11.86
N LEU A 572 -20.19 11.97 -12.95
CA LEU A 572 -19.56 10.65 -12.89
C LEU A 572 -18.20 10.70 -12.20
N SER A 573 -17.39 11.73 -12.51
CA SER A 573 -16.11 11.97 -11.84
C SER A 573 -16.28 12.24 -10.33
N GLN A 574 -17.32 12.98 -9.93
CA GLN A 574 -17.59 13.31 -8.53
C GLN A 574 -17.93 12.09 -7.67
N VAL A 575 -18.51 11.04 -8.26
CA VAL A 575 -18.78 9.76 -7.57
C VAL A 575 -17.64 8.75 -7.71
N GLY A 576 -16.52 9.14 -8.34
CA GLY A 576 -15.32 8.31 -8.52
C GLY A 576 -15.46 7.23 -9.60
N ALA A 577 -16.44 7.35 -10.51
CA ALA A 577 -16.66 6.36 -11.56
C ALA A 577 -15.62 6.52 -12.69
N SER A 578 -14.99 5.41 -13.09
CA SER A 578 -14.15 5.39 -14.28
C SER A 578 -15.02 5.30 -15.53
N VAL A 579 -14.87 6.25 -16.46
CA VAL A 579 -15.71 6.39 -17.66
C VAL A 579 -15.11 5.65 -18.84
N TYR A 580 -15.94 4.85 -19.53
CA TYR A 580 -15.62 4.15 -20.78
C TYR A 580 -16.62 4.55 -21.86
N ARG A 581 -16.16 4.74 -23.09
CA ARG A 581 -16.93 5.36 -24.17
C ARG A 581 -16.82 4.57 -25.46
N THR A 582 -17.96 4.17 -26.04
CA THR A 582 -17.95 3.35 -27.26
C THR A 582 -17.41 4.09 -28.49
N ASP A 583 -17.57 5.41 -28.56
CA ASP A 583 -17.00 6.23 -29.64
C ASP A 583 -15.47 6.34 -29.58
N GLN A 584 -14.88 6.12 -28.40
CA GLN A 584 -13.43 6.19 -28.18
C GLN A 584 -12.78 4.81 -28.21
N MET A 585 -13.48 3.77 -27.73
CA MET A 585 -12.90 2.46 -27.49
C MET A 585 -13.48 1.36 -28.38
N GLY A 586 -14.49 1.67 -29.20
CA GLY A 586 -15.22 0.65 -29.96
C GLY A 586 -16.13 -0.17 -29.05
N ASN A 587 -16.20 -1.48 -29.28
CA ASN A 587 -16.97 -2.38 -28.42
C ASN A 587 -16.29 -2.47 -27.05
N ILE A 588 -17.04 -2.23 -25.98
CA ILE A 588 -16.53 -2.37 -24.60
C ILE A 588 -17.07 -3.68 -24.04
N VAL A 589 -16.19 -4.54 -23.54
CA VAL A 589 -16.58 -5.84 -22.99
C VAL A 589 -16.24 -5.92 -21.51
N VAL A 590 -17.28 -6.02 -20.68
CA VAL A 590 -17.15 -6.28 -19.25
C VAL A 590 -17.23 -7.79 -19.02
N THR A 591 -16.16 -8.38 -18.51
CA THR A 591 -16.12 -9.79 -18.16
C THR A 591 -16.23 -9.95 -16.65
N VAL A 592 -17.19 -10.76 -16.23
CA VAL A 592 -17.38 -11.19 -14.83
C VAL A 592 -16.93 -12.64 -14.73
N GLN A 593 -15.81 -12.84 -14.04
CA GLN A 593 -15.25 -14.17 -13.79
C GLN A 593 -14.91 -14.30 -12.30
N ALA A 594 -15.60 -15.20 -11.61
CA ALA A 594 -15.54 -15.35 -10.15
C ALA A 594 -15.73 -14.00 -9.42
N ASN A 595 -14.68 -13.46 -8.81
CA ASN A 595 -14.72 -12.20 -8.05
C ASN A 595 -14.13 -11.01 -8.84
N GLN A 596 -13.62 -11.26 -10.05
CA GLN A 596 -12.95 -10.25 -10.86
C GLN A 596 -13.90 -9.70 -11.92
N LEU A 597 -13.85 -8.38 -12.06
CA LEU A 597 -14.47 -7.64 -13.14
C LEU A 597 -13.34 -7.02 -13.95
N THR A 598 -13.25 -7.41 -15.22
CA THR A 598 -12.31 -6.83 -16.18
C THR A 598 -13.09 -6.11 -17.27
N ILE A 599 -12.58 -4.96 -17.71
CA ILE A 599 -13.15 -4.17 -18.80
C ILE A 599 -12.06 -4.06 -19.87
N ARG A 600 -12.41 -4.38 -21.11
CA ARG A 600 -11.53 -4.26 -22.27
C ARG A 600 -12.21 -3.46 -23.39
#